data_AF-A0A6B3FPL0-F1
#
_entry.id   AF-A0A6B3FPL0-F1
#
_cell.length_a   1.000
_cell.length_b   1.000
_cell.length_c   1.000
_cell.angle_alpha   90.00
_cell.angle_beta   90.00
_cell.angle_gamma   90.00
#
_symmetry.space_group_name_H-M   'P 1'
#
loop_
_entity.id
_entity.type
_entity.pdbx_description
1 polymer ?
#
loop_
_entity_poly.entity_id
_entity_poly.type
_entity_poly.pdbx_seq_one_letter_code
_entity_poly.pdbx_strand_id
1 'polypeptide(L)'
;ETAEKFGFNEDVYAEEFGDMLATKSLYPPKLDKPGTALTGMGQGSLTSTPMQMAMVTAALANDGKLMQPYIVDELRGPDLSTLEKNEPAEMSQAVSPETAKKVQEMMEHTAKEGSAQRALIDGVTVGGKTGTAQRGVNVQDEVPYGWFVSYGKKDDGRSVAVAVF
;
A
#
# COMPACT_ATOMS: atom_id res chain seq x y z
N GLU A 1 0.04 -16.10 -2.90
CA GLU A 1 1.04 -15.65 -3.88
C GLU A 1 1.04 -14.14 -4.12
N THR A 2 0.14 -13.54 -4.91
CA THR A 2 0.25 -12.10 -5.25
C THR A 2 0.25 -11.19 -4.01
N ALA A 3 -0.61 -11.44 -3.02
CA ALA A 3 -0.62 -10.67 -1.78
C ALA A 3 0.73 -10.77 -1.03
N GLU A 4 1.33 -11.96 -0.97
CA GLU A 4 2.64 -12.17 -0.32
C GLU A 4 3.75 -11.44 -1.08
N LYS A 5 3.71 -11.40 -2.41
CA LYS A 5 4.65 -10.57 -3.18
C LYS A 5 4.47 -9.08 -2.92
N PHE A 6 3.31 -8.64 -2.43
CA PHE A 6 3.09 -7.27 -1.95
C PHE A 6 3.48 -7.06 -0.47
N GLY A 7 4.06 -8.07 0.19
CA GLY A 7 4.53 -8.03 1.58
C GLY A 7 3.50 -8.51 2.61
N PHE A 8 2.33 -9.01 2.20
CA PHE A 8 1.42 -9.64 3.16
C PHE A 8 2.07 -10.88 3.75
N ASN A 9 1.70 -11.17 4.98
CA ASN A 9 2.25 -12.28 5.75
C ASN A 9 3.75 -12.15 6.07
N GLU A 10 4.34 -10.97 5.97
CA GLU A 10 5.70 -10.67 6.43
C GLU A 10 5.69 -9.41 7.31
N ASP A 11 6.73 -9.23 8.11
CA ASP A 11 6.91 -8.00 8.87
C ASP A 11 7.32 -6.87 7.91
N VAL A 12 6.80 -5.67 8.16
CA VAL A 12 6.89 -4.55 7.22
C VAL A 12 8.29 -3.91 7.22
N TYR A 13 8.90 -3.78 8.39
CA TYR A 13 10.20 -3.15 8.53
C TYR A 13 11.29 -4.21 8.66
N ALA A 14 12.50 -3.88 8.19
CA ALA A 14 13.68 -4.67 8.47
C ALA A 14 13.86 -4.84 9.98
N GLU A 15 14.43 -5.97 10.41
CA GLU A 15 14.66 -6.29 11.83
C GLU A 15 15.40 -5.18 12.59
N GLU A 16 16.23 -4.41 11.88
CA GLU A 16 17.00 -3.25 12.35
C GLU A 16 16.12 -2.14 12.94
N PHE A 17 14.86 -2.04 12.52
CA PHE A 17 13.90 -1.06 13.02
C PHE A 17 13.07 -1.55 14.20
N GLY A 18 13.28 -2.78 14.67
CA GLY A 18 12.65 -3.36 15.85
C GLY A 18 11.11 -3.20 15.86
N ASP A 19 10.56 -2.82 17.01
CA ASP A 19 9.11 -2.66 17.25
C ASP A 19 8.53 -1.35 16.69
N MET A 20 9.01 -0.84 15.54
CA MET A 20 8.34 0.30 14.88
C MET A 20 7.01 -0.12 14.23
N LEU A 21 6.04 -0.42 15.10
CA LEU A 21 4.58 -0.25 15.09
C LEU A 21 3.71 -0.68 13.89
N ALA A 22 4.26 -1.22 12.81
CA ALA A 22 3.44 -1.85 11.77
C ALA A 22 3.34 -3.35 12.03
N THR A 23 2.21 -3.79 12.60
CA THR A 23 1.91 -5.23 12.65
C THR A 23 1.79 -5.79 11.24
N LYS A 24 2.22 -7.04 11.05
CA LYS A 24 2.08 -7.78 9.80
C LYS A 24 0.62 -7.84 9.35
N SER A 25 0.39 -7.50 8.09
CA SER A 25 -0.92 -7.70 7.45
C SER A 25 -1.12 -9.17 7.11
N LEU A 26 -2.32 -9.70 7.31
CA LEU A 26 -2.58 -11.14 7.18
C LEU A 26 -3.46 -11.45 5.98
N TYR A 27 -2.95 -12.28 5.06
CA TYR A 27 -3.73 -12.88 3.98
C TYR A 27 -3.90 -14.38 4.24
N PRO A 28 -5.13 -14.93 4.29
CA PRO A 28 -5.35 -16.33 4.65
C PRO A 28 -4.66 -17.30 3.66
N PRO A 29 -3.94 -18.33 4.15
CA PRO A 29 -3.14 -19.22 3.30
C PRO A 29 -3.99 -20.23 2.51
N LYS A 30 -5.20 -20.53 2.98
CA LYS A 30 -6.15 -21.44 2.34
C LYS A 30 -7.54 -20.82 2.39
N LEU A 31 -8.16 -20.71 1.23
CA LEU A 31 -9.51 -20.17 1.06
C LEU A 31 -10.36 -21.20 0.32
N ASP A 32 -11.60 -21.36 0.76
CA ASP A 32 -12.64 -21.98 -0.05
C ASP A 32 -13.19 -20.98 -1.07
N LYS A 33 -14.17 -21.38 -1.88
CA LYS A 33 -14.74 -20.50 -2.93
C LYS A 33 -15.37 -19.23 -2.34
N PRO A 34 -16.22 -19.30 -1.29
CA PRO A 34 -16.74 -18.09 -0.64
C PRO A 34 -15.64 -17.20 -0.06
N GLY A 35 -14.66 -17.78 0.63
CA GLY A 35 -13.53 -17.05 1.19
C GLY A 35 -12.74 -16.31 0.12
N THR A 36 -12.51 -16.94 -1.03
CA THR A 36 -11.83 -16.30 -2.17
C THR A 36 -12.60 -15.09 -2.69
N ALA A 37 -13.93 -15.19 -2.77
CA ALA A 37 -14.77 -14.07 -3.20
C ALA A 37 -14.74 -12.92 -2.18
N LEU A 38 -14.81 -13.25 -0.88
CA LEU A 38 -14.74 -12.26 0.21
C LEU A 38 -13.39 -11.54 0.23
N THR A 39 -12.27 -12.27 0.23
CA THR A 39 -10.94 -11.64 0.27
C THR A 39 -10.66 -10.85 -1.00
N GLY A 40 -11.16 -11.29 -2.15
CA GLY A 40 -11.06 -10.57 -3.42
C GLY A 40 -11.72 -9.18 -3.43
N MET A 41 -12.70 -8.94 -2.53
CA MET A 41 -13.33 -7.63 -2.34
C MET A 41 -12.90 -6.92 -1.05
N GLY A 42 -11.87 -7.42 -0.35
CA GLY A 42 -11.37 -6.84 0.89
C GLY A 42 -12.14 -7.23 2.16
N GLN A 43 -12.82 -8.37 2.16
CA GLN A 43 -13.65 -8.88 3.25
C GLN A 43 -13.19 -10.27 3.74
N GLY A 44 -13.78 -10.74 4.83
CA GLY A 44 -13.45 -12.03 5.44
C GLY A 44 -12.31 -11.91 6.44
N SER A 45 -11.40 -12.88 6.47
CA SER A 45 -10.30 -12.94 7.45
C SER A 45 -9.03 -12.19 7.02
N LEU A 46 -9.09 -11.44 5.91
CA LEU A 46 -8.02 -10.57 5.46
C LEU A 46 -7.93 -9.35 6.40
N THR A 47 -6.73 -9.02 6.86
CA THR A 47 -6.48 -7.79 7.61
C THR A 47 -5.29 -7.04 7.01
N SER A 48 -5.36 -5.72 7.01
CA SER A 48 -4.34 -4.86 6.43
C SER A 48 -4.08 -3.65 7.32
N THR A 49 -2.80 -3.31 7.48
CA THR A 49 -2.42 -2.03 8.08
C THR A 49 -2.38 -0.93 7.03
N PRO A 50 -2.58 0.34 7.40
CA PRO A 50 -2.37 1.46 6.49
C PRO A 50 -0.97 1.45 5.88
N MET A 51 0.05 1.06 6.64
CA MET A 51 1.43 0.98 6.14
C MET A 51 1.57 -0.06 5.01
N GLN A 52 1.00 -1.27 5.17
CA GLN A 52 1.00 -2.27 4.10
C GLN A 52 0.31 -1.74 2.84
N MET A 53 -0.83 -1.06 3.01
CA MET A 53 -1.58 -0.52 1.87
C MET A 53 -0.86 0.65 1.20
N ALA A 54 -0.08 1.43 1.94
CA ALA A 54 0.83 2.43 1.38
C ALA A 54 1.94 1.77 0.55
N MET A 55 2.53 0.67 1.04
CA MET A 55 3.53 -0.10 0.28
C MET A 55 2.97 -0.70 -1.01
N VAL A 56 1.78 -1.31 -0.95
CA VAL A 56 1.07 -1.82 -2.14
C VAL A 56 0.90 -0.71 -3.17
N THR A 57 0.46 0.46 -2.72
CA THR A 57 0.20 1.61 -3.58
C THR A 57 1.49 2.19 -4.16
N ALA A 58 2.55 2.27 -3.35
CA ALA A 58 3.88 2.68 -3.80
C ALA A 58 4.43 1.71 -4.86
N ALA A 59 4.29 0.40 -4.64
CA ALA A 59 4.71 -0.61 -5.61
C ALA A 59 3.96 -0.48 -6.93
N LEU A 60 2.65 -0.23 -6.89
CA LEU A 60 1.87 0.03 -8.11
C LEU A 60 2.34 1.28 -8.86
N ALA A 61 2.68 2.36 -8.16
CA ALA A 61 3.24 3.58 -8.75
C ALA A 61 4.68 3.40 -9.27
N ASN A 62 5.40 2.41 -8.73
CA ASN A 62 6.78 2.04 -9.04
C ASN A 62 6.87 0.80 -9.93
N ASP A 63 6.00 0.71 -10.95
CA ASP A 63 5.99 -0.35 -11.97
C ASP A 63 5.95 -1.78 -11.41
N GLY A 64 5.29 -1.96 -10.27
CA GLY A 64 5.10 -3.24 -9.59
C GLY A 64 6.22 -3.65 -8.64
N LYS A 65 7.24 -2.80 -8.44
CA LYS A 65 8.38 -3.09 -7.55
C LYS A 65 8.09 -2.67 -6.12
N LEU A 66 8.04 -3.64 -5.22
CA LEU A 66 7.92 -3.41 -3.79
C LEU A 66 9.30 -3.07 -3.23
N MET A 67 9.41 -1.90 -2.62
CA MET A 67 10.65 -1.43 -1.99
C MET A 67 10.61 -1.67 -0.49
N GLN A 68 11.76 -1.95 0.10
CA GLN A 68 11.93 -2.02 1.55
C GLN A 68 11.73 -0.61 2.14
N PRO A 69 10.71 -0.37 2.98
CA PRO A 69 10.56 0.92 3.62
C PRO A 69 11.65 1.12 4.67
N TYR A 70 12.16 2.36 4.74
CA TYR A 70 13.07 2.82 5.78
C TYR A 70 12.68 4.25 6.18
N ILE A 71 12.93 4.63 7.44
CA ILE A 71 12.62 5.97 7.95
C ILE A 71 13.84 6.76 8.41
N VAL A 72 14.97 6.08 8.62
CA VAL A 72 16.25 6.70 8.96
C VAL A 72 17.06 6.84 7.68
N ASP A 73 17.46 8.05 7.30
CA ASP A 73 18.29 8.27 6.11
C ASP A 73 19.74 7.87 6.37
N GLU A 74 20.33 8.39 7.45
CA GLU A 74 21.69 8.07 7.86
C GLU A 74 21.89 8.26 9.37
N LEU A 75 22.87 7.53 9.91
CA LEU A 75 23.39 7.69 11.27
C LEU A 75 24.67 8.52 11.21
N ARG A 76 24.75 9.59 12.02
CA ARG A 76 25.93 10.46 12.09
C ARG A 76 26.61 10.42 13.46
N GLY A 77 27.94 10.48 13.44
CA GLY A 77 28.76 10.62 14.65
C GLY A 77 28.72 12.03 15.24
N PRO A 78 29.28 12.24 16.45
CA PRO A 78 29.37 13.57 17.07
C PRO A 78 30.15 14.60 16.26
N ASP A 79 31.03 14.13 15.37
CA ASP A 79 31.82 14.93 14.43
C ASP A 79 31.11 15.17 13.08
N LEU A 80 29.83 14.78 12.99
CA LEU A 80 29.00 14.83 11.78
C LEU A 80 29.44 13.89 10.65
N SER A 81 30.36 12.96 10.89
CA SER A 81 30.70 11.91 9.93
C SER A 81 29.54 10.94 9.77
N THR A 82 29.27 10.49 8.53
CA THR A 82 28.29 9.43 8.27
C THR A 82 28.86 8.10 8.73
N LEU A 83 28.19 7.45 9.68
CA LEU A 83 28.53 6.13 10.19
C LEU A 83 27.83 5.04 9.39
N GLU A 84 26.54 5.24 9.09
CA GLU A 84 25.70 4.34 8.31
C GLU A 84 24.75 5.17 7.45
N LYS A 85 24.41 4.66 6.26
CA LYS A 85 23.46 5.31 5.35
C LYS A 85 22.56 4.25 4.74
N ASN A 86 21.25 4.47 4.82
CA ASN A 86 20.27 3.62 4.17
C ASN A 86 20.19 3.91 2.69
N GLU A 87 20.19 2.85 1.89
CA GLU A 87 20.06 2.90 0.44
C GLU A 87 18.81 2.12 0.03
N PRO A 88 18.05 2.58 -0.98
CA PRO A 88 16.84 1.90 -1.41
C PRO A 88 17.10 0.44 -1.85
N ALA A 89 16.32 -0.50 -1.30
CA ALA A 89 16.39 -1.91 -1.63
C ALA A 89 15.04 -2.42 -2.16
N GLU A 90 15.06 -3.22 -3.23
CA GLU A 90 13.87 -3.89 -3.77
C GLU A 90 13.65 -5.19 -2.98
N MET A 91 12.43 -5.38 -2.44
CA MET A 91 12.04 -6.63 -1.77
C MET A 91 11.55 -7.66 -2.79
N SER A 92 10.73 -7.22 -3.76
CA SER A 92 10.08 -8.10 -4.72
C SER A 92 9.54 -7.35 -5.95
N GLN A 93 9.33 -8.09 -7.03
CA GLN A 93 8.48 -7.69 -8.14
C GLN A 93 7.06 -8.26 -7.90
N ALA A 94 6.16 -7.45 -7.34
CA ALA A 94 4.82 -7.88 -6.94
C ALA A 94 3.93 -8.23 -8.14
N VAL A 95 4.01 -7.43 -9.20
CA VAL A 95 3.33 -7.62 -10.48
C VAL A 95 4.24 -7.13 -11.62
N SER A 96 3.99 -7.53 -12.87
CA SER A 96 4.77 -7.02 -13.99
C SER A 96 4.54 -5.50 -14.21
N PRO A 97 5.50 -4.76 -14.81
CA PRO A 97 5.30 -3.35 -15.16
C PRO A 97 4.05 -3.11 -16.01
N GLU A 98 3.75 -4.02 -16.93
CA GLU A 98 2.55 -3.96 -17.78
C GLU A 98 1.26 -4.10 -16.96
N THR A 99 1.26 -4.96 -15.94
CA THR A 99 0.13 -5.14 -15.03
C THR A 99 -0.02 -3.91 -14.13
N ALA A 100 1.09 -3.42 -13.56
CA ALA A 100 1.10 -2.21 -12.73
C ALA A 100 0.53 -1.02 -13.49
N LYS A 101 0.95 -0.82 -14.75
CA LYS A 101 0.43 0.26 -15.61
C LYS A 101 -1.07 0.15 -15.87
N LYS A 102 -1.60 -1.04 -16.15
CA LYS A 102 -3.05 -1.23 -16.30
C LYS A 102 -3.81 -0.91 -15.02
N VAL A 103 -3.27 -1.27 -13.86
CA VAL A 103 -3.87 -0.94 -12.56
C VAL A 103 -3.80 0.56 -12.29
N GLN A 104 -2.67 1.21 -12.61
CA GLN A 104 -2.52 2.66 -12.55
C GLN A 104 -3.60 3.37 -13.38
N GLU A 105 -3.81 2.97 -14.64
CA GLU A 105 -4.84 3.51 -15.52
C GLU A 105 -6.26 3.38 -14.92
N MET A 106 -6.58 2.22 -14.32
CA MET A 106 -7.87 2.01 -13.63
C MET A 106 -8.02 2.87 -12.37
N MET A 107 -6.96 3.04 -11.59
CA MET A 107 -6.94 3.91 -10.41
C MET A 107 -7.08 5.39 -10.80
N GLU A 108 -6.43 5.83 -11.87
CA GLU A 108 -6.57 7.18 -12.41
C GLU A 108 -7.98 7.43 -12.94
N HIS A 109 -8.58 6.45 -13.62
CA HIS A 109 -9.97 6.56 -14.04
C HIS A 109 -10.91 6.74 -12.84
N THR A 110 -10.67 6.03 -11.74
CA THR A 110 -11.46 6.21 -10.50
C THR A 110 -11.27 7.60 -9.90
N ALA A 111 -10.09 8.21 -10.03
CA ALA A 111 -9.84 9.58 -9.61
C ALA A 111 -10.46 10.61 -10.56
N LYS A 112 -10.53 10.37 -11.87
CA LYS A 112 -11.10 11.31 -12.84
C LYS A 112 -12.64 11.25 -12.86
N GLU A 113 -13.19 10.03 -12.87
CA GLU A 113 -14.61 9.78 -13.17
C GLU A 113 -15.33 8.95 -12.10
N GLY A 114 -14.63 8.51 -11.05
CA GLY A 114 -15.17 7.58 -10.05
C GLY A 114 -15.24 8.15 -8.64
N SER A 115 -15.17 7.23 -7.67
CA SER A 115 -15.35 7.56 -6.25
C SER A 115 -14.19 8.35 -5.63
N ALA A 116 -13.04 8.46 -6.32
CA ALA A 116 -11.84 9.13 -5.81
C ALA A 116 -11.67 10.58 -6.32
N GLN A 117 -12.69 11.16 -6.96
CA GLN A 117 -12.65 12.51 -7.55
C GLN A 117 -12.14 13.62 -6.63
N ARG A 118 -12.42 13.54 -5.33
CA ARG A 118 -11.98 14.55 -4.36
C ARG A 118 -10.47 14.54 -4.11
N ALA A 119 -9.74 13.54 -4.60
CA ALA A 119 -8.30 13.44 -4.45
C ALA A 119 -7.51 14.11 -5.58
N LEU A 120 -8.18 14.63 -6.62
CA LEU A 120 -7.50 15.31 -7.72
C LEU A 120 -6.76 16.56 -7.25
N ILE A 121 -5.54 16.74 -7.76
CA ILE A 121 -4.68 17.89 -7.48
C ILE A 121 -4.16 18.40 -8.83
N ASP A 122 -4.30 19.70 -9.08
CA ASP A 122 -3.85 20.32 -10.32
C ASP A 122 -2.34 20.10 -10.53
N GLY A 123 -1.98 19.66 -11.74
CA GLY A 123 -0.59 19.39 -12.12
C GLY A 123 0.00 18.10 -11.52
N VAL A 124 -0.82 17.21 -10.96
CA VAL A 124 -0.41 15.91 -10.44
C VAL A 124 -1.28 14.81 -11.06
N THR A 125 -0.66 13.78 -11.62
CA THR A 125 -1.37 12.56 -12.00
C THR A 125 -1.74 11.79 -10.73
N VAL A 126 -3.03 11.64 -10.47
CA VAL A 126 -3.55 10.97 -9.28
C VAL A 126 -4.24 9.67 -9.66
N GLY A 127 -3.75 8.56 -9.09
CA GLY A 127 -4.48 7.31 -9.04
C GLY A 127 -5.04 7.10 -7.64
N GLY A 128 -6.29 6.68 -7.50
CA GLY A 128 -6.89 6.46 -6.18
C GLY A 128 -7.96 5.38 -6.17
N LYS A 129 -8.15 4.76 -5.01
CA LYS A 129 -9.25 3.82 -4.78
C LYS A 129 -9.81 3.99 -3.37
N THR A 130 -11.13 4.12 -3.30
CA THR A 130 -11.87 4.11 -2.03
C THR A 130 -12.21 2.67 -1.62
N GLY A 131 -12.29 2.41 -0.32
CA GLY A 131 -12.79 1.17 0.26
C GLY A 131 -13.80 1.47 1.37
N THR A 132 -14.76 0.57 1.54
CA THR A 132 -15.72 0.63 2.64
C THR A 132 -15.87 -0.78 3.16
N ALA A 133 -15.31 -1.05 4.33
CA ALA A 133 -15.37 -2.36 4.96
C ALA A 133 -16.43 -2.35 6.06
N GLN A 134 -17.32 -3.34 6.03
CA GLN A 134 -18.32 -3.52 7.07
C GLN A 134 -17.65 -3.82 8.42
N ARG A 135 -18.25 -3.31 9.50
CA ARG A 135 -17.78 -3.52 10.87
C ARG A 135 -18.90 -4.16 11.68
N GLY A 136 -18.53 -5.10 12.55
CA GLY A 136 -19.48 -5.83 13.38
C GLY A 136 -20.35 -6.84 12.60
N VAL A 137 -21.25 -7.51 13.32
CA VAL A 137 -22.20 -8.48 12.74
C VAL A 137 -23.45 -7.77 12.20
N ASN A 138 -23.87 -6.67 12.85
CA ASN A 138 -25.03 -5.89 12.43
C ASN A 138 -24.59 -4.54 11.86
N VAL A 139 -24.71 -4.40 10.54
CA VAL A 139 -24.27 -3.21 9.78
C VAL A 139 -25.03 -1.93 10.14
N GLN A 140 -26.15 -2.03 10.85
CA GLN A 140 -26.92 -0.88 11.30
C GLN A 140 -26.39 -0.27 12.61
N ASP A 141 -25.62 -1.05 13.38
CA ASP A 141 -25.19 -0.65 14.73
C ASP A 141 -23.76 -0.07 14.73
N GLU A 142 -23.02 -0.20 13.63
CA GLU A 142 -21.62 0.17 13.54
C GLU A 142 -21.27 1.01 12.31
N VAL A 143 -20.40 2.00 12.52
CA VAL A 143 -19.84 2.80 11.43
C VAL A 143 -18.81 1.95 10.67
N PRO A 144 -18.95 1.78 9.34
CA PRO A 144 -17.99 1.02 8.54
C PRO A 144 -16.63 1.72 8.51
N TYR A 145 -15.58 0.96 8.25
CA TYR A 145 -14.24 1.51 8.05
C TYR A 145 -14.14 2.17 6.67
N GLY A 146 -13.73 3.44 6.65
CA GLY A 146 -13.55 4.24 5.44
C GLY A 146 -12.10 4.21 4.99
N TRP A 147 -11.80 3.48 3.93
CA TRP A 147 -10.45 3.36 3.40
C TRP A 147 -10.24 4.26 2.19
N PHE A 148 -9.04 4.79 2.07
CA PHE A 148 -8.55 5.43 0.85
C PHE A 148 -7.09 5.11 0.63
N VAL A 149 -6.75 4.68 -0.58
CA VAL A 149 -5.37 4.56 -1.05
C VAL A 149 -5.18 5.38 -2.31
N SER A 150 -4.01 6.00 -2.46
CA SER A 150 -3.70 6.82 -3.63
C SER A 150 -2.22 6.95 -3.85
N TYR A 151 -1.82 7.13 -5.11
CA TYR A 151 -0.54 7.72 -5.44
C TYR A 151 -0.76 9.03 -6.20
N GLY A 152 0.19 9.95 -6.04
CA GLY A 152 0.34 11.15 -6.85
C GLY A 152 1.69 11.13 -7.55
N LYS A 153 1.73 11.44 -8.84
CA LYS A 153 2.96 11.47 -9.65
C LYS A 153 3.06 12.76 -10.44
N LYS A 154 4.25 13.37 -10.43
CA LYS A 154 4.59 14.53 -11.26
C LYS A 154 5.29 14.09 -12.55
N ASP A 155 5.28 14.97 -13.55
CA ASP A 155 5.93 14.75 -14.84
C ASP A 155 7.45 14.55 -14.72
N ASP A 156 8.07 15.05 -13.64
CA ASP A 156 9.49 14.85 -13.34
C ASP A 156 9.82 13.50 -12.70
N GLY A 157 8.82 12.61 -12.58
CA GLY A 157 8.97 11.26 -12.07
C GLY A 157 8.85 11.13 -10.55
N ARG A 158 8.81 12.24 -9.79
CA ARG A 158 8.57 12.17 -8.34
C ARG A 158 7.15 11.68 -8.05
N SER A 159 7.04 10.75 -7.10
CA SER A 159 5.76 10.20 -6.68
C SER A 159 5.66 10.08 -5.17
N VAL A 160 4.42 10.07 -4.68
CA VAL A 160 4.07 9.79 -3.28
C VAL A 160 2.94 8.76 -3.26
N ALA A 161 2.95 7.87 -2.27
CA ALA A 161 1.85 6.94 -1.98
C ALA A 161 1.24 7.27 -0.62
N VAL A 162 -0.08 7.12 -0.52
CA VAL A 162 -0.90 7.48 0.65
C VAL A 162 -1.88 6.35 0.92
N ALA A 163 -2.07 6.02 2.20
CA ALA A 163 -3.12 5.13 2.68
C ALA A 163 -3.73 5.69 3.98
N VAL A 164 -5.06 5.71 4.05
CA VAL A 164 -5.86 6.23 5.18
C VAL A 164 -7.00 5.26 5.46
N PHE A 165 -7.35 5.09 6.74
CA PHE A 165 -8.36 4.17 7.27
C PHE A 165 -9.08 4.75 8.49
#